data_AF-A0A7K0E0T4-F1
#
_entry.id   AF-A0A7K0E0T4-F1
#
_cell.length_a   1.000
_cell.length_b   1.000
_cell.length_c   1.000
_cell.angle_alpha   90.00
_cell.angle_beta   90.00
_cell.angle_gamma   90.00
#
_symmetry.space_group_name_H-M   'P 1'
#
loop_
_entity.id
_entity.type
_entity.pdbx_description
1 polymer ?
#
loop_
_entity_poly.entity_id
_entity_poly.type
_entity_poly.pdbx_seq_one_letter_code
_entity_poly.pdbx_strand_id
1 'polypeptide(L)'
;MTDRTFAHDAELPRVPLPTLEDSCSRFLAWSAPLLTPDEYAETERAVADLLRADGPARILHADLERFDRSGVDSWLDEFWPSRYLGRRDRIALNANFFFLFRDDTALARSTSADQAERAAAVVTAAVNYKLLLDDEAVPPVVQRGRPLSMAQNRFLFSETRIPGVGQDTVRAPYSAAQPGPSPARHIAVFFRGNIFRLDVIGPDGVPHAHGDLVDGLRAVLKAAAVRAPADTSVGHLTTLARADWAPLRPELIADPANRATLDVLETALFAVCLEDFAPVDTLHACDQLLHGDSANRWFDKSVSFIVFADGTAGINVEHCGLDGTTILSFVDTLLRAPVAEHETRLGATAQGLPAHAPLEFALDDSLRARIAAAGADFAQYAADNATTAVSFDDFGTDRAKALGISPDAFAQLCYQLAHQRSKGLIGATYESIATRQYRGGRTEAMRVVTPEILEFVAAMEDPAADRATRRAAAQAAAAAHVARAQQCQRGEAPEQHLWELQWIQRRRGAELGATEPMPFYDSPGWQIARDDYLSTSSAPSVNIQYFGFGCTSAKCIGVAYVLLPDRWNLYLATPAPVADRMHEFAAHLRTAVAEMSELLATT
;
A
#
# COMPACT_ATOMS: atom_id res chain seq x y z
N MET A 1 31.19 -13.33 4.41
CA MET A 1 30.13 -13.44 3.39
C MET A 1 28.86 -13.01 4.09
N THR A 2 28.10 -12.08 3.49
CA THR A 2 26.75 -11.75 3.98
C THR A 2 25.81 -12.90 3.65
N ASP A 3 24.80 -13.13 4.48
CA ASP A 3 23.76 -14.13 4.21
C ASP A 3 23.02 -13.79 2.91
N ARG A 4 22.54 -14.83 2.21
CA ARG A 4 21.74 -14.65 0.98
C ARG A 4 20.41 -13.98 1.30
N THR A 5 19.83 -13.26 0.34
CA THR A 5 18.60 -12.46 0.53
C THR A 5 17.46 -13.21 1.20
N PHE A 6 17.21 -14.46 0.82
CA PHE A 6 16.11 -15.27 1.36
C PHE A 6 16.54 -16.27 2.43
N ALA A 7 17.79 -16.20 2.93
CA ALA A 7 18.38 -17.22 3.79
C ALA A 7 17.56 -17.52 5.06
N HIS A 8 16.90 -16.51 5.63
CA HIS A 8 16.14 -16.66 6.87
C HIS A 8 14.64 -16.97 6.65
N ASP A 9 14.09 -16.82 5.43
CA ASP A 9 12.64 -16.95 5.20
C ASP A 9 12.10 -18.31 5.66
N ALA A 10 12.83 -19.38 5.37
CA ALA A 10 12.48 -20.75 5.76
C ALA A 10 12.74 -21.07 7.24
N GLU A 11 13.38 -20.16 7.99
CA GLU A 11 13.64 -20.29 9.43
C GLU A 11 12.67 -19.44 10.26
N LEU A 12 11.97 -18.48 9.62
CA LEU A 12 10.98 -17.66 10.29
C LEU A 12 9.85 -18.53 10.86
N PRO A 13 9.32 -18.16 12.05
CA PRO A 13 8.15 -18.83 12.59
C PRO A 13 6.95 -18.59 11.67
N ARG A 14 6.07 -19.58 11.58
CA ARG A 14 4.79 -19.43 10.88
C ARG A 14 3.86 -18.52 11.68
N VAL A 15 2.95 -17.83 10.98
CA VAL A 15 1.90 -17.05 11.65
C VAL A 15 1.09 -18.00 12.53
N PRO A 16 0.92 -17.72 13.84
CA PRO A 16 0.15 -18.60 14.69
C PRO A 16 -1.32 -18.61 14.23
N LEU A 17 -1.91 -19.80 14.16
CA LEU A 17 -3.36 -19.97 13.95
C LEU A 17 -4.05 -19.89 15.33
N PRO A 18 -4.84 -18.85 15.63
CA PRO A 18 -5.58 -18.77 16.88
C PRO A 18 -6.74 -19.77 16.92
N THR A 19 -7.20 -20.13 18.12
CA THR A 19 -8.45 -20.90 18.26
C THR A 19 -9.66 -20.06 17.84
N LEU A 20 -10.75 -20.73 17.49
CA LEU A 20 -12.02 -20.05 17.21
C LEU A 20 -12.51 -19.28 18.44
N GLU A 21 -12.42 -19.87 19.63
CA GLU A 21 -12.79 -19.25 20.91
C GLU A 21 -12.00 -17.98 21.20
N ASP A 22 -10.67 -18.02 21.06
CA ASP A 22 -9.82 -16.86 21.33
C ASP A 22 -10.15 -15.71 20.37
N SER A 23 -10.43 -16.04 19.11
CA SER A 23 -10.76 -15.04 18.09
C SER A 23 -12.13 -14.41 18.34
N CYS A 24 -13.13 -15.22 18.68
CA CYS A 24 -14.46 -14.76 19.07
C CYS A 24 -14.43 -13.87 20.32
N SER A 25 -13.71 -14.29 21.36
CA SER A 25 -13.55 -13.53 22.60
C SER A 25 -12.87 -12.18 22.36
N ARG A 26 -11.76 -12.18 21.61
CA ARG A 26 -11.06 -10.94 21.24
C ARG A 26 -11.90 -10.05 20.35
N PHE A 27 -12.66 -10.61 19.42
CA PHE A 27 -13.55 -9.85 18.56
C PHE A 27 -14.62 -9.09 19.36
N LEU A 28 -15.27 -9.74 20.32
CA LEU A 28 -16.22 -9.07 21.23
C LEU A 28 -15.53 -7.94 22.00
N ALA A 29 -14.35 -8.22 22.57
CA ALA A 29 -13.61 -7.21 23.32
C ALA A 29 -13.15 -6.01 22.46
N TRP A 30 -12.81 -6.23 21.19
CA TRP A 30 -12.31 -5.19 20.28
C TRP A 30 -13.43 -4.40 19.60
N SER A 31 -14.60 -5.01 19.40
CA SER A 31 -15.77 -4.34 18.83
C SER A 31 -16.58 -3.57 19.88
N ALA A 32 -16.61 -4.04 21.14
CA ALA A 32 -17.42 -3.44 22.22
C ALA A 32 -17.36 -1.90 22.33
N PRO A 33 -16.19 -1.22 22.22
CA PRO A 33 -16.12 0.24 22.34
C PRO A 33 -16.88 0.98 21.23
N LEU A 34 -17.21 0.32 20.13
CA LEU A 34 -17.91 0.90 18.98
C LEU A 34 -19.42 0.65 19.02
N LEU A 35 -19.91 -0.12 19.98
CA LEU A 35 -21.28 -0.64 19.99
C LEU A 35 -22.10 -0.05 21.13
N THR A 36 -23.38 0.20 20.87
CA THR A 36 -24.39 0.38 21.90
C THR A 36 -24.63 -0.93 22.66
N PRO A 37 -25.24 -0.90 23.86
CA PRO A 37 -25.57 -2.12 24.60
C PRO A 37 -26.41 -3.13 23.81
N ASP A 38 -27.37 -2.66 23.00
CA ASP A 38 -28.24 -3.51 22.18
C ASP A 38 -27.46 -4.16 21.02
N GLU A 39 -26.61 -3.38 20.33
CA GLU A 39 -25.74 -3.88 19.26
C GLU A 39 -24.71 -4.89 19.79
N TYR A 40 -24.15 -4.65 20.98
CA TYR A 40 -23.25 -5.60 21.64
C TYR A 40 -23.98 -6.89 21.99
N ALA A 41 -25.17 -6.83 22.58
CA ALA A 41 -25.95 -8.02 22.91
C ALA A 41 -26.35 -8.83 21.66
N GLU A 42 -26.66 -8.16 20.56
CA GLU A 42 -26.88 -8.82 19.28
C GLU A 42 -25.62 -9.52 18.75
N THR A 43 -24.49 -8.81 18.80
CA THR A 43 -23.19 -9.35 18.39
C THR A 43 -22.78 -10.56 19.25
N GLU A 44 -23.01 -10.51 20.56
CA GLU A 44 -22.72 -11.61 21.48
C GLU A 44 -23.55 -12.85 21.16
N ARG A 45 -24.84 -12.70 20.85
CA ARG A 45 -25.69 -13.81 20.38
C ARG A 45 -25.17 -14.41 19.07
N ALA A 46 -24.75 -13.56 18.12
CA ALA A 46 -24.21 -14.02 16.84
C ALA A 46 -22.86 -14.74 17.00
N VAL A 47 -22.02 -14.31 17.95
CA VAL A 47 -20.78 -15.02 18.32
C VAL A 47 -21.08 -16.35 19.01
N ALA A 48 -22.08 -16.41 19.88
CA ALA A 48 -22.50 -17.65 20.52
C ALA A 48 -23.00 -18.68 19.48
N ASP A 49 -23.75 -18.22 18.47
CA ASP A 49 -24.17 -19.05 17.33
C ASP A 49 -22.97 -19.52 16.49
N LEU A 50 -22.00 -18.63 16.21
CA LEU A 50 -20.76 -19.00 15.52
C LEU A 50 -19.97 -20.09 16.27
N LEU A 51 -20.01 -20.09 17.60
CA LEU A 51 -19.30 -21.06 18.46
C LEU A 51 -20.06 -22.38 18.67
N ARG A 52 -21.29 -22.50 18.15
CA ARG A 52 -22.14 -23.68 18.29
C ARG A 52 -21.39 -24.95 17.85
N ALA A 53 -21.53 -26.03 18.64
CA ALA A 53 -20.76 -27.26 18.45
C ALA A 53 -21.06 -27.96 17.11
N ASP A 54 -22.30 -27.87 16.63
CA ASP A 54 -22.76 -28.40 15.35
C ASP A 54 -22.88 -27.31 14.26
N GLY A 55 -22.25 -26.14 14.46
CA GLY A 55 -22.25 -25.04 13.51
C GLY A 55 -21.16 -25.14 12.42
N PRO A 56 -21.33 -24.43 11.29
CA PRO A 56 -20.40 -24.47 10.14
C PRO A 56 -19.00 -23.97 10.48
N ALA A 57 -18.86 -23.01 11.40
CA ALA A 57 -17.55 -22.43 11.75
C ALA A 57 -16.55 -23.47 12.28
N ARG A 58 -17.01 -24.51 12.97
CA ARG A 58 -16.15 -25.61 13.46
C ARG A 58 -15.57 -26.43 12.31
N ILE A 59 -16.38 -26.71 11.29
CA ILE A 59 -15.96 -27.43 10.08
C ILE A 59 -14.94 -26.58 9.31
N LEU A 60 -15.24 -25.28 9.14
CA LEU A 60 -14.37 -24.34 8.43
C LEU A 60 -13.05 -24.12 9.16
N HIS A 61 -13.06 -24.04 10.49
CA HIS A 61 -11.84 -23.93 11.28
C HIS A 61 -11.00 -25.22 11.21
N ALA A 62 -11.63 -26.39 11.27
CA ALA A 62 -10.91 -27.67 11.08
C ALA A 62 -10.29 -27.79 9.67
N ASP A 63 -10.98 -27.27 8.65
CA ASP A 63 -10.46 -27.16 7.29
C ASP A 63 -9.23 -26.24 7.21
N LEU A 64 -9.29 -25.09 7.89
CA LEU A 64 -8.18 -24.14 8.00
C LEU A 64 -6.98 -24.75 8.75
N GLU A 65 -7.21 -25.46 9.85
CA GLU A 65 -6.15 -26.17 10.56
C GLU A 65 -5.50 -27.27 9.70
N ARG A 66 -6.30 -28.00 8.90
CA ARG A 66 -5.77 -28.98 7.94
C ARG A 66 -4.90 -28.28 6.89
N PHE A 67 -5.37 -27.14 6.37
CA PHE A 67 -4.62 -26.32 5.42
C PHE A 67 -3.31 -25.83 6.03
N ASP A 68 -3.33 -25.30 7.26
CA ASP A 68 -2.14 -24.90 8.00
C ASP A 68 -1.12 -26.05 8.12
N ARG A 69 -1.58 -27.27 8.40
CA ARG A 69 -0.72 -28.47 8.48
C ARG A 69 -0.26 -29.04 7.13
N SER A 70 -0.72 -28.49 6.00
CA SER A 70 -0.46 -29.06 4.66
C SER A 70 0.90 -28.67 4.04
N GLY A 71 1.74 -27.93 4.78
CA GLY A 71 3.07 -27.51 4.33
C GLY A 71 3.12 -26.13 3.66
N VAL A 72 2.04 -25.35 3.79
CA VAL A 72 1.97 -23.94 3.38
C VAL A 72 2.83 -23.04 4.28
N ASP A 73 3.18 -21.86 3.78
CA ASP A 73 4.00 -20.90 4.53
C ASP A 73 3.20 -20.26 5.66
N SER A 74 1.92 -19.98 5.40
CA SER A 74 0.97 -19.43 6.36
C SER A 74 -0.45 -19.96 6.11
N TRP A 75 -1.25 -20.09 7.17
CA TRP A 75 -2.69 -20.33 7.03
C TRP A 75 -3.41 -19.20 6.27
N LEU A 76 -2.78 -18.03 6.11
CA LEU A 76 -3.28 -16.87 5.36
C LEU A 76 -2.95 -16.91 3.84
N ASP A 77 -2.30 -17.96 3.34
CA ASP A 77 -1.84 -17.99 1.94
C ASP A 77 -3.00 -17.94 0.92
N GLU A 78 -4.18 -18.48 1.25
CA GLU A 78 -5.41 -18.32 0.43
C GLU A 78 -6.19 -17.02 0.75
N PHE A 79 -6.00 -16.46 1.95
CA PHE A 79 -6.67 -15.25 2.41
C PHE A 79 -6.22 -14.02 1.60
N TRP A 80 -4.91 -13.82 1.43
CA TRP A 80 -4.38 -12.62 0.77
C TRP A 80 -4.79 -12.49 -0.71
N PRO A 81 -4.75 -13.55 -1.53
CA PRO A 81 -5.34 -13.53 -2.86
C PRO A 81 -6.84 -13.16 -2.82
N SER A 82 -7.62 -13.76 -1.92
CA SER A 82 -9.05 -13.45 -1.78
C SER A 82 -9.28 -11.96 -1.40
N ARG A 83 -8.43 -11.42 -0.52
CA ARG A 83 -8.53 -10.04 0.00
C ARG A 83 -8.15 -8.97 -1.02
N TYR A 84 -7.11 -9.20 -1.83
CA TYR A 84 -6.60 -8.19 -2.77
C TYR A 84 -7.04 -8.45 -4.21
N LEU A 85 -6.91 -9.70 -4.68
CA LEU A 85 -7.24 -10.08 -6.05
C LEU A 85 -8.74 -10.39 -6.22
N GLY A 86 -9.45 -10.75 -5.15
CA GLY A 86 -10.89 -11.00 -5.16
C GLY A 86 -11.76 -9.72 -5.16
N ARG A 87 -11.19 -8.55 -4.83
CA ARG A 87 -11.93 -7.28 -4.89
C ARG A 87 -12.19 -6.88 -6.34
N ARG A 88 -13.40 -6.38 -6.58
CA ARG A 88 -13.89 -6.07 -7.93
C ARG A 88 -13.95 -4.58 -8.27
N ASP A 89 -13.59 -3.72 -7.32
CA ASP A 89 -13.56 -2.26 -7.45
C ASP A 89 -12.32 -1.76 -8.19
N ARG A 90 -12.14 -0.44 -8.32
CA ARG A 90 -10.93 0.16 -8.90
C ARG A 90 -9.72 -0.07 -7.97
N ILE A 91 -8.54 -0.22 -8.55
CA ILE A 91 -7.27 -0.28 -7.79
C ILE A 91 -6.55 1.07 -7.78
N ALA A 92 -6.59 1.81 -8.89
CA ALA A 92 -6.12 3.18 -8.94
C ALA A 92 -6.87 4.01 -7.88
N LEU A 93 -6.14 4.82 -7.12
CA LEU A 93 -6.59 5.57 -5.94
C LEU A 93 -6.94 4.70 -4.71
N ASN A 94 -7.70 3.62 -4.86
CA ASN A 94 -8.27 2.87 -3.73
C ASN A 94 -7.38 1.77 -3.13
N ALA A 95 -6.46 1.21 -3.91
CA ALA A 95 -5.56 0.13 -3.49
C ALA A 95 -4.11 0.52 -3.70
N ASN A 96 -3.79 1.14 -4.83
CA ASN A 96 -2.45 1.64 -5.10
C ASN A 96 -2.09 2.76 -4.10
N PHE A 97 -0.84 2.78 -3.69
CA PHE A 97 -0.29 3.80 -2.80
C PHE A 97 0.98 4.41 -3.39
N PHE A 98 1.42 5.54 -2.86
CA PHE A 98 2.61 6.23 -3.36
C PHE A 98 3.59 6.63 -2.26
N PHE A 99 4.86 6.80 -2.65
CA PHE A 99 5.83 7.57 -1.86
C PHE A 99 6.39 8.73 -2.69
N LEU A 100 6.37 9.93 -2.12
CA LEU A 100 7.09 11.10 -2.63
C LEU A 100 8.51 11.09 -2.08
N PHE A 101 9.51 11.03 -2.96
CA PHE A 101 10.91 11.05 -2.57
C PHE A 101 11.34 12.45 -2.14
N ARG A 102 12.36 12.52 -1.29
CA ARG A 102 13.01 13.80 -1.02
C ARG A 102 14.00 14.14 -2.12
N ASP A 103 14.00 15.41 -2.52
CA ASP A 103 14.90 15.95 -3.53
C ASP A 103 16.34 16.18 -3.01
N ASP A 104 16.61 15.81 -1.77
CA ASP A 104 17.90 15.97 -1.10
C ASP A 104 18.52 14.63 -0.64
N THR A 105 18.05 13.51 -1.18
CA THR A 105 18.70 12.20 -1.00
C THR A 105 20.08 12.15 -1.67
N ALA A 106 20.89 11.13 -1.35
CA ALA A 106 22.21 10.97 -1.98
C ALA A 106 22.08 10.75 -3.49
N LEU A 107 21.09 9.96 -3.92
CA LEU A 107 20.74 9.82 -5.33
C LEU A 107 20.30 11.16 -5.90
N ALA A 108 19.44 11.89 -5.18
CA ALA A 108 18.90 13.16 -5.67
C ALA A 108 19.98 14.22 -5.96
N ARG A 109 20.92 14.38 -5.02
CA ARG A 109 22.05 15.32 -5.11
C ARG A 109 23.10 14.94 -6.15
N SER A 110 23.04 13.71 -6.69
CA SER A 110 24.00 13.23 -7.68
C SER A 110 23.61 13.53 -9.13
N THR A 111 22.47 14.18 -9.36
CA THR A 111 22.03 14.64 -10.70
C THR A 111 21.71 16.13 -10.69
N SER A 112 21.56 16.73 -11.87
CA SER A 112 20.91 18.04 -11.98
C SER A 112 19.39 17.93 -11.82
N ALA A 113 18.70 19.08 -11.80
CA ALA A 113 17.23 19.17 -11.86
C ALA A 113 16.68 18.96 -13.29
N ASP A 114 17.27 18.00 -14.02
CA ASP A 114 16.83 17.55 -15.34
C ASP A 114 16.04 16.26 -15.19
N GLN A 115 14.84 16.21 -15.78
CA GLN A 115 13.95 15.06 -15.70
C GLN A 115 14.60 13.77 -16.19
N ALA A 116 15.31 13.81 -17.33
CA ALA A 116 15.91 12.60 -17.91
C ALA A 116 17.08 12.10 -17.06
N GLU A 117 17.92 13.00 -16.53
CA GLU A 117 18.98 12.64 -15.59
C GLU A 117 18.42 12.03 -14.29
N ARG A 118 17.41 12.65 -13.69
CA ARG A 118 16.74 12.11 -12.50
C ARG A 118 16.16 10.73 -12.76
N ALA A 119 15.41 10.57 -13.86
CA ALA A 119 14.79 9.30 -14.23
C ALA A 119 15.85 8.22 -14.50
N ALA A 120 16.91 8.54 -15.24
CA ALA A 120 18.01 7.61 -15.48
C ALA A 120 18.70 7.18 -14.18
N ALA A 121 18.88 8.07 -13.21
CA ALA A 121 19.48 7.73 -11.92
C ALA A 121 18.60 6.76 -11.12
N VAL A 122 17.28 6.96 -11.11
CA VAL A 122 16.32 6.03 -10.49
C VAL A 122 16.35 4.67 -11.21
N VAL A 123 16.39 4.65 -12.54
CA VAL A 123 16.52 3.42 -13.34
C VAL A 123 17.82 2.69 -13.00
N THR A 124 18.97 3.37 -12.99
CA THR A 124 20.26 2.78 -12.62
C THR A 124 20.22 2.15 -11.23
N ALA A 125 19.67 2.85 -10.23
CA ALA A 125 19.55 2.34 -8.88
C ALA A 125 18.62 1.11 -8.81
N ALA A 126 17.46 1.17 -9.46
CA ALA A 126 16.48 0.07 -9.48
C ALA A 126 17.01 -1.18 -10.19
N VAL A 127 17.71 -1.02 -11.32
CA VAL A 127 18.35 -2.14 -12.04
C VAL A 127 19.48 -2.75 -11.21
N ASN A 128 20.25 -1.92 -10.47
CA ASN A 128 21.25 -2.43 -9.52
C ASN A 128 20.60 -3.27 -8.42
N TYR A 129 19.50 -2.81 -7.82
CA TYR A 129 18.78 -3.62 -6.84
C TYR A 129 18.23 -4.91 -7.44
N LYS A 130 17.71 -4.86 -8.67
CA LYS A 130 17.22 -6.04 -9.40
C LYS A 130 18.30 -7.09 -9.55
N LEU A 131 19.50 -6.72 -10.01
CA LEU A 131 20.58 -7.71 -10.22
C LEU A 131 21.09 -8.27 -8.89
N LEU A 132 21.20 -7.43 -7.86
CA LEU A 132 21.50 -7.91 -6.51
C LEU A 132 20.43 -8.88 -6.00
N LEU A 133 19.15 -8.66 -6.30
CA LEU A 133 18.08 -9.55 -5.89
C LEU A 133 18.15 -10.89 -6.63
N ASP A 134 18.40 -10.86 -7.94
CA ASP A 134 18.57 -12.06 -8.77
C ASP A 134 19.70 -12.95 -8.26
N ASP A 135 20.81 -12.35 -7.83
CA ASP A 135 21.96 -13.05 -7.25
C ASP A 135 21.80 -13.42 -5.76
N GLU A 136 20.66 -13.06 -5.16
CA GLU A 136 20.38 -13.13 -3.72
C GLU A 136 21.44 -12.41 -2.86
N ALA A 137 21.97 -11.30 -3.36
CA ALA A 137 22.97 -10.45 -2.73
C ALA A 137 22.39 -9.21 -2.00
N VAL A 138 21.07 -8.99 -2.06
CA VAL A 138 20.41 -8.00 -1.19
C VAL A 138 20.48 -8.49 0.27
N PRO A 139 21.06 -7.72 1.21
CA PRO A 139 21.15 -8.16 2.59
C PRO A 139 19.77 -8.41 3.22
N PRO A 140 19.59 -9.50 3.98
CA PRO A 140 18.36 -9.71 4.75
C PRO A 140 18.10 -8.56 5.72
N VAL A 141 16.83 -8.15 5.83
CA VAL A 141 16.43 -7.11 6.78
C VAL A 141 16.35 -7.70 8.19
N VAL A 142 17.07 -7.11 9.13
CA VAL A 142 17.04 -7.48 10.56
C VAL A 142 16.57 -6.29 11.38
N GLN A 143 15.48 -6.46 12.12
CA GLN A 143 14.93 -5.44 13.01
C GLN A 143 15.04 -5.90 14.46
N ARG A 144 15.76 -5.11 15.29
CA ARG A 144 15.99 -5.41 16.72
C ARG A 144 16.50 -6.85 16.96
N GLY A 145 17.39 -7.32 16.10
CA GLY A 145 17.98 -8.66 16.18
C GLY A 145 17.11 -9.80 15.64
N ARG A 146 15.91 -9.51 15.11
CA ARG A 146 15.03 -10.52 14.48
C ARG A 146 15.04 -10.34 12.95
N PRO A 147 15.33 -11.38 12.15
CA PRO A 147 15.15 -11.34 10.71
C PRO A 147 13.69 -11.08 10.35
N LEU A 148 13.47 -10.34 9.27
CA LEU A 148 12.16 -10.13 8.65
C LEU A 148 12.11 -10.87 7.32
N SER A 149 10.91 -11.27 6.93
CA SER A 149 10.70 -11.95 5.66
C SER A 149 11.07 -11.06 4.49
N MET A 150 11.79 -11.65 3.54
CA MET A 150 12.19 -11.04 2.28
C MET A 150 11.32 -11.52 1.12
N ALA A 151 10.36 -12.42 1.36
CA ALA A 151 9.55 -13.08 0.33
C ALA A 151 8.88 -12.11 -0.66
N GLN A 152 8.39 -10.96 -0.19
CA GLN A 152 7.73 -9.98 -1.03
C GLN A 152 8.65 -9.34 -2.08
N ASN A 153 9.97 -9.39 -1.91
CA ASN A 153 10.91 -8.85 -2.90
C ASN A 153 10.78 -9.54 -4.27
N ARG A 154 10.27 -10.79 -4.30
CA ARG A 154 10.01 -11.56 -5.53
C ARG A 154 8.99 -10.88 -6.47
N PHE A 155 8.22 -9.92 -5.96
CA PHE A 155 7.17 -9.20 -6.68
C PHE A 155 7.61 -7.79 -7.13
N LEU A 156 8.83 -7.34 -6.80
CA LEU A 156 9.29 -5.98 -7.16
C LEU A 156 9.50 -5.78 -8.66
N PHE A 157 9.90 -6.82 -9.39
CA PHE A 157 10.30 -6.72 -10.80
C PHE A 157 9.52 -7.68 -11.68
N SER A 158 9.12 -7.20 -12.86
CA SER A 158 8.39 -7.99 -13.87
C SER A 158 7.10 -8.63 -13.36
N GLU A 159 6.53 -8.02 -12.32
CA GLU A 159 5.23 -8.40 -11.78
C GLU A 159 4.16 -7.47 -12.35
N THR A 160 2.99 -8.04 -12.60
CA THR A 160 1.80 -7.29 -12.97
C THR A 160 0.57 -8.06 -12.50
N ARG A 161 -0.41 -7.33 -11.98
CA ARG A 161 -1.74 -7.84 -11.73
C ARG A 161 -2.47 -8.04 -13.06
N ILE A 162 -3.20 -9.14 -13.19
CA ILE A 162 -3.98 -9.49 -14.38
C ILE A 162 -5.46 -9.52 -13.99
N PRO A 163 -6.32 -8.71 -14.63
CA PRO A 163 -7.75 -8.73 -14.33
C PRO A 163 -8.36 -10.08 -14.74
N GLY A 164 -9.12 -10.70 -13.83
CA GLY A 164 -9.76 -12.00 -14.04
C GLY A 164 -11.21 -11.99 -13.58
N VAL A 165 -12.07 -12.83 -14.15
CA VAL A 165 -13.49 -12.87 -13.78
C VAL A 165 -13.64 -13.47 -12.38
N GLY A 166 -14.29 -12.73 -11.47
CA GLY A 166 -14.49 -13.13 -10.07
C GLY A 166 -13.25 -12.94 -9.18
N GLN A 167 -12.06 -13.23 -9.70
CA GLN A 167 -10.79 -12.99 -9.01
C GLN A 167 -9.69 -12.69 -10.03
N ASP A 168 -8.87 -11.69 -9.74
CA ASP A 168 -7.67 -11.37 -10.50
C ASP A 168 -6.56 -12.41 -10.24
N THR A 169 -5.53 -12.39 -11.08
CA THR A 169 -4.31 -13.15 -10.87
C THR A 169 -3.10 -12.24 -10.92
N VAL A 170 -1.93 -12.81 -10.69
CA VAL A 170 -0.66 -12.09 -10.80
C VAL A 170 0.23 -12.86 -11.75
N ARG A 171 0.82 -12.15 -12.70
CA ARG A 171 1.95 -12.64 -13.50
C ARG A 171 3.22 -12.14 -12.81
N ALA A 172 4.02 -13.06 -12.28
CA ALA A 172 5.25 -12.72 -11.58
C ALA A 172 6.36 -13.77 -11.83
N PRO A 173 7.64 -13.36 -11.72
CA PRO A 173 8.77 -14.28 -11.56
C PRO A 173 8.67 -15.07 -10.25
N TYR A 174 9.58 -16.03 -10.06
CA TYR A 174 9.59 -16.95 -8.91
C TYR A 174 8.29 -17.75 -8.71
N SER A 175 7.45 -17.82 -9.74
CA SER A 175 6.21 -18.61 -9.76
C SER A 175 6.47 -20.01 -10.31
N ALA A 176 5.51 -20.91 -10.16
CA ALA A 176 5.60 -22.24 -10.78
C ALA A 176 5.71 -22.16 -12.32
N ALA A 177 5.11 -21.14 -12.92
CA ALA A 177 5.17 -20.90 -14.37
C ALA A 177 6.48 -20.24 -14.82
N GLN A 178 7.15 -19.49 -13.93
CA GLN A 178 8.42 -18.81 -14.19
C GLN A 178 9.35 -18.99 -12.98
N PRO A 179 9.98 -20.17 -12.83
CA PRO A 179 10.86 -20.43 -11.70
C PRO A 179 12.13 -19.58 -11.80
N GLY A 180 12.42 -18.82 -10.75
CA GLY A 180 13.60 -17.95 -10.65
C GLY A 180 13.37 -16.50 -11.08
N PRO A 181 14.45 -15.71 -11.19
CA PRO A 181 14.39 -14.29 -11.51
C PRO A 181 13.87 -14.00 -12.92
N SER A 182 13.43 -12.76 -13.14
CA SER A 182 12.96 -12.33 -14.45
C SER A 182 14.13 -12.20 -15.46
N PRO A 183 14.01 -12.79 -16.66
CA PRO A 183 15.00 -12.60 -17.74
C PRO A 183 14.80 -11.29 -18.52
N ALA A 184 13.80 -10.47 -18.15
CA ALA A 184 13.53 -9.21 -18.85
C ALA A 184 14.70 -8.24 -18.72
N ARG A 185 14.93 -7.48 -19.80
CA ARG A 185 16.01 -6.50 -19.92
C ARG A 185 15.52 -5.07 -20.10
N HIS A 186 14.21 -4.90 -20.18
CA HIS A 186 13.57 -3.64 -20.58
C HIS A 186 12.64 -3.12 -19.50
N ILE A 187 12.40 -1.82 -19.57
CA ILE A 187 11.35 -1.12 -18.82
C ILE A 187 10.27 -0.63 -19.79
N ALA A 188 9.11 -0.28 -19.25
CA ALA A 188 8.10 0.47 -19.98
C ALA A 188 8.22 1.95 -19.60
N VAL A 189 8.32 2.84 -20.58
CA VAL A 189 8.39 4.29 -20.38
C VAL A 189 7.10 4.93 -20.90
N PHE A 190 6.42 5.66 -20.03
CA PHE A 190 5.21 6.42 -20.33
C PHE A 190 5.56 7.91 -20.46
N PHE A 191 5.13 8.55 -21.54
CA PHE A 191 5.20 10.01 -21.70
C PHE A 191 4.03 10.52 -22.52
N ARG A 192 3.25 11.46 -21.97
CA ARG A 192 2.06 12.05 -22.60
C ARG A 192 1.08 11.00 -23.13
N GLY A 193 0.89 9.92 -22.38
CA GLY A 193 0.01 8.80 -22.73
C GLY A 193 0.54 7.86 -23.83
N ASN A 194 1.75 8.10 -24.35
CA ASN A 194 2.45 7.17 -25.22
C ASN A 194 3.26 6.18 -24.39
N ILE A 195 3.46 4.97 -24.89
CA ILE A 195 4.18 3.89 -24.20
C ILE A 195 5.36 3.46 -25.07
N PHE A 196 6.53 3.30 -24.45
CA PHE A 196 7.76 2.84 -25.11
C PHE A 196 8.37 1.70 -24.34
N ARG A 197 8.93 0.74 -25.07
CA ARG A 197 9.96 -0.15 -24.53
C ARG A 197 11.29 0.58 -24.54
N LEU A 198 12.07 0.44 -23.47
CA LEU A 198 13.47 0.84 -23.42
C LEU A 198 14.29 -0.29 -22.79
N ASP A 199 15.26 -0.83 -23.53
CA ASP A 199 16.20 -1.82 -22.99
C ASP A 199 17.18 -1.11 -22.03
N VAL A 200 17.25 -1.56 -20.77
CA VAL A 200 18.13 -1.01 -19.73
C VAL A 200 19.27 -1.97 -19.38
N ILE A 201 19.18 -3.20 -19.88
CA ILE A 201 20.24 -4.21 -19.85
C ILE A 201 20.53 -4.62 -21.31
N GLY A 202 21.80 -4.60 -21.68
CA GLY A 202 22.29 -4.94 -23.01
C GLY A 202 22.07 -6.41 -23.38
N PRO A 203 22.22 -6.76 -24.67
CA PRO A 203 21.94 -8.10 -25.16
C PRO A 203 22.80 -9.21 -24.56
N ASP A 204 23.99 -8.86 -24.11
CA ASP A 204 24.98 -9.69 -23.42
C ASP A 204 24.74 -9.79 -21.89
N GLY A 205 23.69 -9.15 -21.38
CA GLY A 205 23.38 -9.09 -19.95
C GLY A 205 24.10 -7.96 -19.22
N VAL A 206 24.89 -7.13 -19.90
CA VAL A 206 25.61 -6.01 -19.29
C VAL A 206 24.69 -4.79 -19.17
N PRO A 207 24.53 -4.18 -17.99
CA PRO A 207 23.67 -3.02 -17.83
C PRO A 207 24.21 -1.78 -18.56
N HIS A 208 23.29 -0.96 -19.10
CA HIS A 208 23.66 0.30 -19.73
C HIS A 208 24.22 1.30 -18.69
N ALA A 209 25.28 2.02 -19.06
CA ALA A 209 25.81 3.13 -18.28
C ALA A 209 24.74 4.22 -18.08
N HIS A 210 24.88 5.00 -17.02
CA HIS A 210 23.91 6.07 -16.68
C HIS A 210 23.74 7.07 -17.84
N GLY A 211 24.83 7.46 -18.51
CA GLY A 211 24.79 8.36 -19.66
C GLY A 211 23.96 7.83 -20.83
N ASP A 212 24.07 6.53 -21.14
CA ASP A 212 23.29 5.89 -22.20
C ASP A 212 21.80 5.91 -21.86
N LEU A 213 21.44 5.67 -20.60
CA LEU A 213 20.06 5.72 -20.13
C LEU A 213 19.47 7.14 -20.22
N VAL A 214 20.27 8.18 -19.91
CA VAL A 214 19.87 9.58 -20.11
C VAL A 214 19.55 9.84 -21.58
N ASP A 215 20.44 9.43 -22.49
CA ASP A 215 20.23 9.60 -23.93
C ASP A 215 19.02 8.80 -24.44
N GLY A 216 18.81 7.58 -23.94
CA GLY A 216 17.65 6.75 -24.24
C GLY A 216 16.33 7.39 -23.80
N LEU A 217 16.27 7.92 -22.59
CA LEU A 217 15.08 8.63 -22.09
C LEU A 217 14.82 9.92 -22.86
N ARG A 218 15.86 10.68 -23.21
CA ARG A 218 15.74 11.87 -24.08
C ARG A 218 15.25 11.50 -25.47
N ALA A 219 15.68 10.36 -26.02
CA ALA A 219 15.17 9.84 -27.29
C ALA A 219 13.68 9.51 -27.21
N VAL A 220 13.23 8.87 -26.12
CA VAL A 220 11.80 8.61 -25.88
C VAL A 220 11.00 9.92 -25.76
N LEU A 221 11.46 10.89 -24.95
CA LEU A 221 10.82 12.20 -24.82
C LEU A 221 10.66 12.90 -26.18
N LYS A 222 11.68 12.82 -27.04
CA LYS A 222 11.66 13.38 -28.39
C LYS A 222 10.70 12.62 -29.32
N ALA A 223 10.69 11.29 -29.26
CA ALA A 223 9.80 10.46 -30.07
C ALA A 223 8.32 10.65 -29.69
N ALA A 224 8.04 10.87 -28.42
CA ALA A 224 6.72 11.11 -27.85
C ALA A 224 6.38 12.62 -27.72
N ALA A 225 6.90 13.44 -28.64
CA ALA A 225 6.64 14.89 -28.63
C ALA A 225 5.14 15.22 -28.76
N VAL A 226 4.38 14.39 -29.47
CA VAL A 226 2.92 14.53 -29.62
C VAL A 226 2.22 13.70 -28.55
N ARG A 227 1.31 14.34 -27.80
CA ARG A 227 0.47 13.65 -26.81
C ARG A 227 -0.45 12.64 -27.51
N ALA A 228 -0.54 11.45 -26.95
CA ALA A 228 -1.46 10.43 -27.43
C ALA A 228 -2.91 10.93 -27.31
N PRO A 229 -3.75 10.73 -28.33
CA PRO A 229 -5.19 10.94 -28.21
C PRO A 229 -5.78 10.12 -27.04
N ALA A 230 -6.71 10.71 -26.30
CA ALA A 230 -7.28 10.09 -25.10
C ALA A 230 -7.95 8.73 -25.36
N ASP A 231 -8.48 8.51 -26.57
CA ASP A 231 -9.10 7.26 -27.04
C ASP A 231 -8.07 6.18 -27.44
N THR A 232 -6.77 6.50 -27.42
CA THR A 232 -5.66 5.56 -27.70
C THR A 232 -4.79 5.27 -26.49
N SER A 233 -4.92 6.04 -25.41
CA SER A 233 -4.16 5.86 -24.17
C SER A 233 -4.68 4.67 -23.37
N VAL A 234 -4.22 3.47 -23.73
CA VAL A 234 -4.65 2.21 -23.11
C VAL A 234 -4.41 2.12 -21.60
N GLY A 235 -3.56 2.97 -21.03
CA GLY A 235 -3.38 3.11 -19.58
C GLY A 235 -4.70 3.35 -18.84
N HIS A 236 -5.65 4.07 -19.46
CA HIS A 236 -6.99 4.29 -18.93
C HIS A 236 -7.74 2.99 -18.59
N LEU A 237 -7.48 1.90 -19.30
CA LEU A 237 -8.16 0.64 -19.04
C LEU A 237 -7.83 0.07 -17.66
N THR A 238 -6.65 0.37 -17.12
CA THR A 238 -6.24 -0.07 -15.77
C THR A 238 -6.91 0.71 -14.64
N THR A 239 -7.67 1.76 -14.96
CA THR A 239 -8.44 2.58 -14.01
C THR A 239 -9.86 2.08 -13.77
N LEU A 240 -10.34 1.18 -14.64
CA LEU A 240 -11.66 0.58 -14.54
C LEU A 240 -11.75 -0.25 -13.26
N ALA A 241 -12.98 -0.41 -12.76
CA ALA A 241 -13.24 -1.41 -11.75
C ALA A 241 -12.84 -2.79 -12.30
N ARG A 242 -12.30 -3.68 -11.45
CA ARG A 242 -11.83 -5.00 -11.95
C ARG A 242 -12.98 -5.78 -12.59
N ALA A 243 -14.21 -5.60 -12.12
CA ALA A 243 -15.41 -6.18 -12.74
C ALA A 243 -15.56 -5.84 -14.23
N ASP A 244 -15.17 -4.62 -14.62
CA ASP A 244 -15.28 -4.12 -16.00
C ASP A 244 -14.00 -4.37 -16.80
N TRP A 245 -12.83 -4.32 -16.14
CA TRP A 245 -11.56 -4.57 -16.81
C TRP A 245 -11.39 -6.04 -17.22
N ALA A 246 -11.82 -6.96 -16.36
CA ALA A 246 -11.69 -8.40 -16.59
C ALA A 246 -12.35 -8.92 -17.88
N PRO A 247 -13.61 -8.58 -18.22
CA PRO A 247 -14.21 -9.01 -19.48
C PRO A 247 -13.65 -8.26 -20.70
N LEU A 248 -13.13 -7.04 -20.53
CA LEU A 248 -12.59 -6.23 -21.63
C LEU A 248 -11.19 -6.66 -22.07
N ARG A 249 -10.33 -7.11 -21.14
CA ARG A 249 -8.97 -7.55 -21.48
C ARG A 249 -8.95 -8.66 -22.56
N PRO A 250 -9.80 -9.71 -22.51
CA PRO A 250 -9.95 -10.68 -23.59
C PRO A 250 -10.25 -10.08 -24.98
N GLU A 251 -11.08 -9.03 -25.04
CA GLU A 251 -11.36 -8.31 -26.30
C GLU A 251 -10.07 -7.67 -26.84
N LEU A 252 -9.29 -7.02 -25.97
CA LEU A 252 -8.03 -6.39 -26.34
C LEU A 252 -6.98 -7.39 -26.86
N ILE A 253 -6.82 -8.55 -26.20
CA ILE A 253 -5.81 -9.57 -26.57
C ILE A 253 -6.28 -10.55 -27.65
N ALA A 254 -7.48 -10.36 -28.18
CA ALA A 254 -7.97 -11.08 -29.35
C ALA A 254 -7.12 -10.75 -30.58
N ASP A 255 -6.64 -9.51 -30.69
CA ASP A 255 -5.63 -9.12 -31.67
C ASP A 255 -4.24 -9.65 -31.25
N PRO A 256 -3.56 -10.43 -32.12
CA PRO A 256 -2.21 -10.96 -31.83
C PRO A 256 -1.16 -9.87 -31.60
N ALA A 257 -1.26 -8.71 -32.25
CA ALA A 257 -0.35 -7.59 -32.05
C ALA A 257 -0.52 -6.99 -30.64
N ASN A 258 -1.76 -6.75 -30.21
CA ASN A 258 -2.03 -6.28 -28.84
C ASN A 258 -1.55 -7.26 -27.78
N ARG A 259 -1.70 -8.56 -28.03
CA ARG A 259 -1.18 -9.60 -27.13
C ARG A 259 0.33 -9.52 -27.00
N ALA A 260 1.05 -9.33 -28.12
CA ALA A 260 2.51 -9.17 -28.10
C ALA A 260 2.92 -7.86 -27.40
N THR A 261 2.22 -6.75 -27.64
CA THR A 261 2.46 -5.47 -26.98
C THR A 261 2.24 -5.56 -25.47
N LEU A 262 1.15 -6.21 -25.04
CA LEU A 262 0.90 -6.47 -23.61
C LEU A 262 1.96 -7.38 -23.01
N ASP A 263 2.42 -8.40 -23.72
CA ASP A 263 3.49 -9.25 -23.21
C ASP A 263 4.76 -8.44 -22.90
N VAL A 264 5.14 -7.50 -23.77
CA VAL A 264 6.26 -6.59 -23.54
C VAL A 264 6.00 -5.69 -22.32
N LEU A 265 4.81 -5.10 -22.20
CA LEU A 265 4.46 -4.23 -21.07
C LEU A 265 4.43 -4.97 -19.73
N GLU A 266 3.78 -6.14 -19.70
CA GLU A 266 3.58 -6.96 -18.52
C GLU A 266 4.90 -7.57 -18.01
N THR A 267 5.82 -7.93 -18.93
CA THR A 267 7.15 -8.47 -18.57
C THR A 267 8.21 -7.41 -18.29
N ALA A 268 7.95 -6.12 -18.55
CA ALA A 268 8.88 -5.04 -18.25
C ALA A 268 9.30 -5.08 -16.77
N LEU A 269 10.56 -4.77 -16.47
CA LEU A 269 11.07 -4.83 -15.08
C LEU A 269 10.25 -3.95 -14.14
N PHE A 270 9.91 -2.74 -14.57
CA PHE A 270 9.03 -1.78 -13.91
C PHE A 270 8.61 -0.73 -14.94
N ALA A 271 7.71 0.17 -14.56
CA ALA A 271 7.34 1.33 -15.39
C ALA A 271 8.08 2.60 -14.93
N VAL A 272 8.39 3.49 -15.87
CA VAL A 272 8.85 4.86 -15.63
C VAL A 272 7.87 5.80 -16.32
N CYS A 273 7.26 6.70 -15.57
CA CYS A 273 6.26 7.63 -16.08
C CYS A 273 6.81 9.05 -15.98
N LEU A 274 7.03 9.68 -17.11
CA LEU A 274 7.58 11.03 -17.21
C LEU A 274 6.42 12.00 -17.36
N GLU A 275 6.31 12.97 -16.43
CA GLU A 275 5.32 14.05 -16.54
C GLU A 275 5.88 15.25 -17.29
N ASP A 276 5.07 15.86 -18.16
CA ASP A 276 5.49 17.02 -18.95
C ASP A 276 5.26 18.37 -18.24
N PHE A 277 5.04 18.33 -16.92
CA PHE A 277 4.87 19.49 -16.06
C PHE A 277 5.67 19.32 -14.75
N ALA A 278 5.96 20.45 -14.11
CA ALA A 278 6.46 20.49 -12.73
C ALA A 278 5.28 20.62 -11.77
N PRO A 279 5.27 19.96 -10.60
CA PRO A 279 4.18 20.11 -9.64
C PRO A 279 4.13 21.54 -9.13
N VAL A 280 2.92 22.11 -8.98
CA VAL A 280 2.77 23.48 -8.47
C VAL A 280 3.08 23.58 -6.97
N ASP A 281 2.86 22.50 -6.23
CA ASP A 281 3.20 22.34 -4.81
C ASP A 281 3.31 20.86 -4.45
N THR A 282 3.60 20.58 -3.17
CA THR A 282 3.77 19.21 -2.65
C THR A 282 2.48 18.39 -2.68
N LEU A 283 1.32 19.00 -2.46
CA LEU A 283 0.05 18.27 -2.51
C LEU A 283 -0.25 17.83 -3.93
N HIS A 284 -0.05 18.73 -4.90
CA HIS A 284 -0.16 18.40 -6.31
C HIS A 284 0.81 17.28 -6.71
N ALA A 285 2.06 17.29 -6.22
CA ALA A 285 2.98 16.18 -6.46
C ALA A 285 2.41 14.85 -5.90
N CYS A 286 1.87 14.86 -4.68
CA CYS A 286 1.27 13.67 -4.06
C CYS A 286 0.07 13.13 -4.85
N ASP A 287 -0.87 13.99 -5.26
CA ASP A 287 -2.06 13.59 -6.03
C ASP A 287 -1.65 12.99 -7.39
N GLN A 288 -0.67 13.59 -8.06
CA GLN A 288 -0.16 13.12 -9.35
C GLN A 288 0.64 11.79 -9.23
N LEU A 289 1.23 11.52 -8.06
CA LEU A 289 1.82 10.22 -7.74
C LEU A 289 0.76 9.16 -7.43
N LEU A 290 -0.36 9.53 -6.79
CA LEU A 290 -1.44 8.61 -6.43
C LEU A 290 -2.26 8.17 -7.64
N HIS A 291 -2.72 9.10 -8.47
CA HIS A 291 -3.66 8.82 -9.57
C HIS A 291 -3.32 9.51 -10.90
N GLY A 292 -2.64 10.66 -10.90
CA GLY A 292 -2.24 11.35 -12.13
C GLY A 292 -3.38 11.67 -13.11
N ASP A 293 -3.05 11.88 -14.39
CA ASP A 293 -4.01 11.95 -15.50
C ASP A 293 -4.55 10.57 -15.92
N SER A 294 -4.03 9.51 -15.30
CA SER A 294 -4.32 8.09 -15.51
C SER A 294 -3.98 7.49 -16.89
N ALA A 295 -3.83 8.32 -17.93
CA ALA A 295 -3.37 7.91 -19.25
C ALA A 295 -1.89 7.51 -19.23
N ASN A 296 -1.08 8.26 -18.48
CA ASN A 296 0.37 8.16 -18.45
C ASN A 296 0.87 7.10 -17.45
N ARG A 297 0.08 6.05 -17.19
CA ARG A 297 0.31 5.03 -16.16
C ARG A 297 -0.17 3.64 -16.60
N TRP A 298 0.28 2.61 -15.87
CA TRP A 298 -0.29 1.27 -15.89
C TRP A 298 -0.45 0.79 -14.45
N PHE A 299 -1.64 1.01 -13.86
CA PHE A 299 -1.86 0.76 -12.42
C PHE A 299 -1.77 -0.71 -12.01
N ASP A 300 -1.88 -1.61 -12.98
CA ASP A 300 -1.68 -3.04 -12.80
C ASP A 300 -0.20 -3.43 -12.60
N LYS A 301 0.75 -2.53 -12.90
CA LYS A 301 2.18 -2.80 -12.74
C LYS A 301 2.57 -2.68 -11.26
N SER A 302 3.33 -3.64 -10.76
CA SER A 302 3.73 -3.67 -9.34
C SER A 302 4.43 -2.40 -8.89
N VAL A 303 5.35 -1.88 -9.71
CA VAL A 303 6.12 -0.67 -9.44
C VAL A 303 6.14 0.26 -10.66
N SER A 304 5.74 1.51 -10.44
CA SER A 304 5.88 2.61 -11.40
C SER A 304 6.62 3.78 -10.76
N PHE A 305 7.82 4.10 -11.25
CA PHE A 305 8.50 5.34 -10.88
C PHE A 305 7.92 6.50 -11.68
N ILE A 306 7.69 7.63 -11.02
CA ILE A 306 7.10 8.82 -11.64
C ILE A 306 8.10 9.96 -11.45
N VAL A 307 8.43 10.66 -12.53
CA VAL A 307 9.40 11.76 -12.51
C VAL A 307 8.81 12.98 -13.22
N PHE A 308 8.74 14.09 -12.51
CA PHE A 308 8.21 15.34 -13.02
C PHE A 308 9.25 16.13 -13.83
N ALA A 309 8.80 17.17 -14.54
CA ALA A 309 9.66 17.94 -15.44
C ALA A 309 10.82 18.68 -14.73
N ASP A 310 10.67 18.98 -13.44
CA ASP A 310 11.68 19.58 -12.57
C ASP A 310 12.60 18.55 -11.86
N GLY A 311 12.37 17.26 -12.10
CA GLY A 311 13.12 16.18 -11.45
C GLY A 311 12.64 15.83 -10.03
N THR A 312 11.53 16.38 -9.53
CA THR A 312 10.84 15.79 -8.39
C THR A 312 10.37 14.38 -8.79
N ALA A 313 10.45 13.43 -7.87
CA ALA A 313 10.17 12.04 -8.18
C ALA A 313 9.47 11.29 -7.04
N GLY A 314 8.80 10.20 -7.42
CA GLY A 314 8.19 9.27 -6.48
C GLY A 314 7.93 7.92 -7.12
N ILE A 315 7.14 7.11 -6.42
CA ILE A 315 6.76 5.75 -6.82
C ILE A 315 5.27 5.54 -6.56
N ASN A 316 4.58 4.88 -7.49
CA ASN A 316 3.25 4.30 -7.31
C ASN A 316 3.38 2.77 -7.29
N VAL A 317 2.65 2.11 -6.39
CA VAL A 317 2.78 0.67 -6.14
C VAL A 317 1.42 -0.01 -6.17
N GLU A 318 1.31 -1.12 -6.90
CA GLU A 318 0.15 -2.02 -6.81
C GLU A 318 0.31 -2.93 -5.58
N HIS A 319 -0.76 -3.02 -4.77
CA HIS A 319 -0.66 -3.50 -3.39
C HIS A 319 -0.79 -5.03 -3.23
N CYS A 320 -1.17 -5.78 -4.28
CA CYS A 320 -1.55 -7.19 -4.11
C CYS A 320 -0.38 -8.07 -3.65
N GLY A 321 0.83 -7.84 -4.17
CA GLY A 321 2.05 -8.58 -3.81
C GLY A 321 2.96 -7.87 -2.81
N LEU A 322 2.79 -6.57 -2.63
CA LEU A 322 3.76 -5.69 -1.96
C LEU A 322 3.11 -4.90 -0.82
N ASP A 323 3.71 -4.96 0.36
CA ASP A 323 3.35 -4.10 1.49
C ASP A 323 4.32 -2.91 1.61
N GLY A 324 3.83 -1.81 2.20
CA GLY A 324 4.60 -0.56 2.35
C GLY A 324 5.98 -0.75 2.99
N THR A 325 6.14 -1.64 3.98
CA THR A 325 7.44 -1.86 4.63
C THR A 325 8.50 -2.51 3.72
N THR A 326 8.08 -3.34 2.76
CA THR A 326 8.98 -3.91 1.74
C THR A 326 9.41 -2.81 0.78
N ILE A 327 8.47 -1.99 0.32
CA ILE A 327 8.77 -0.87 -0.58
C ILE A 327 9.66 0.16 0.10
N LEU A 328 9.45 0.47 1.38
CA LEU A 328 10.33 1.37 2.13
C LEU A 328 11.77 0.87 2.15
N SER A 329 11.98 -0.43 2.38
CA SER A 329 13.33 -1.03 2.37
C SER A 329 13.96 -0.96 0.97
N PHE A 330 13.15 -1.20 -0.07
CA PHE A 330 13.56 -1.09 -1.47
C PHE A 330 13.98 0.34 -1.83
N VAL A 331 13.10 1.34 -1.67
CA VAL A 331 13.38 2.74 -2.03
C VAL A 331 14.48 3.34 -1.16
N ASP A 332 14.59 2.97 0.11
CA ASP A 332 15.73 3.38 0.94
C ASP A 332 17.05 2.91 0.36
N THR A 333 17.11 1.68 -0.15
CA THR A 333 18.33 1.17 -0.79
C THR A 333 18.64 1.92 -2.07
N LEU A 334 17.63 2.34 -2.84
CA LEU A 334 17.82 3.11 -4.07
C LEU A 334 18.31 4.54 -3.80
N LEU A 335 17.78 5.20 -2.77
CA LEU A 335 17.94 6.64 -2.57
C LEU A 335 19.18 7.01 -1.73
N ARG A 336 19.74 6.05 -0.97
CA ARG A 336 20.83 6.27 -0.01
C ARG A 336 22.22 6.39 -0.62
N ALA A 337 22.40 6.05 -1.90
CA ALA A 337 23.69 6.13 -2.58
C ALA A 337 23.62 7.01 -3.84
N PRO A 338 24.72 7.68 -4.22
CA PRO A 338 24.78 8.45 -5.46
C PRO A 338 24.78 7.53 -6.69
N VAL A 339 24.38 8.06 -7.84
CA VAL A 339 24.26 7.28 -9.09
C VAL A 339 25.54 6.55 -9.48
N ALA A 340 26.71 7.18 -9.33
CA ALA A 340 28.01 6.60 -9.67
C ALA A 340 28.35 5.35 -8.83
N GLU A 341 27.88 5.29 -7.59
CA GLU A 341 28.08 4.12 -6.71
C GLU A 341 27.21 2.94 -7.17
N HIS A 342 25.95 3.22 -7.55
CA HIS A 342 25.08 2.20 -8.16
C HIS A 342 25.66 1.71 -9.48
N GLU A 343 26.11 2.61 -10.35
CA GLU A 343 26.69 2.27 -11.65
C GLU A 343 27.93 1.38 -11.52
N THR A 344 28.80 1.70 -10.54
CA THR A 344 29.99 0.89 -10.24
C THR A 344 29.61 -0.52 -9.75
N ARG A 345 28.65 -0.64 -8.83
CA ARG A 345 28.17 -1.94 -8.31
C ARG A 345 27.51 -2.78 -9.39
N LEU A 346 26.75 -2.12 -10.26
CA LEU A 346 26.05 -2.70 -11.39
C LEU A 346 27.01 -3.27 -12.45
N GLY A 347 28.27 -2.80 -12.46
CA GLY A 347 29.22 -3.10 -13.53
C GLY A 347 28.75 -2.54 -14.88
N ALA A 348 28.04 -1.40 -14.85
CA ALA A 348 27.45 -0.82 -16.04
C ALA A 348 28.54 -0.37 -17.02
N THR A 349 28.29 -0.53 -18.31
CA THR A 349 29.24 -0.10 -19.34
C THR A 349 28.55 0.75 -20.40
N ALA A 350 29.32 1.67 -20.99
CA ALA A 350 28.85 2.46 -22.12
C ALA A 350 28.73 1.55 -23.35
N GLN A 351 27.51 1.44 -23.86
CA GLN A 351 27.10 0.63 -25.00
C GLN A 351 26.45 1.50 -26.10
N GLY A 352 26.27 2.79 -25.85
CA GLY A 352 25.61 3.74 -26.74
C GLY A 352 24.09 3.75 -26.52
N LEU A 353 23.37 4.38 -27.45
CA LEU A 353 21.94 4.60 -27.33
C LEU A 353 21.18 3.27 -27.12
N PRO A 354 20.48 3.08 -25.99
CA PRO A 354 19.75 1.85 -25.74
C PRO A 354 18.62 1.65 -26.75
N ALA A 355 18.34 0.38 -27.06
CA ALA A 355 17.26 0.02 -27.96
C ALA A 355 15.91 0.47 -27.38
N HIS A 356 15.13 1.19 -28.16
CA HIS A 356 13.80 1.65 -27.78
C HIS A 356 12.83 1.55 -28.95
N ALA A 357 11.56 1.30 -28.63
CA ALA A 357 10.49 1.19 -29.62
C ALA A 357 9.14 1.62 -29.01
N PRO A 358 8.26 2.29 -29.78
CA PRO A 358 6.90 2.55 -29.33
C PRO A 358 6.14 1.22 -29.15
N LEU A 359 5.25 1.20 -28.17
CA LEU A 359 4.30 0.10 -27.91
C LEU A 359 2.92 0.54 -28.39
N GLU A 360 2.57 0.10 -29.59
CA GLU A 360 1.32 0.45 -30.24
C GLU A 360 0.27 -0.65 -30.07
N PHE A 361 -0.99 -0.22 -30.00
CA PHE A 361 -2.14 -1.09 -29.91
C PHE A 361 -3.01 -0.93 -31.15
N ALA A 362 -3.42 -2.05 -31.74
CA ALA A 362 -4.46 -2.12 -32.75
C ALA A 362 -5.82 -1.93 -32.06
N LEU A 363 -6.43 -0.76 -32.26
CA LEU A 363 -7.68 -0.37 -31.60
C LEU A 363 -8.75 -0.04 -32.64
N ASP A 364 -9.85 -0.79 -32.60
CA ASP A 364 -11.06 -0.46 -33.34
C ASP A 364 -11.86 0.67 -32.66
N ASP A 365 -12.93 1.14 -33.30
CA ASP A 365 -13.75 2.24 -32.78
C ASP A 365 -14.41 1.90 -31.43
N SER A 366 -14.71 0.62 -31.19
CA SER A 366 -15.31 0.15 -29.94
C SER A 366 -14.32 0.24 -28.78
N LEU A 367 -13.09 -0.28 -28.96
CA LEU A 367 -12.01 -0.19 -27.98
C LEU A 367 -11.64 1.26 -27.72
N ARG A 368 -11.54 2.10 -28.76
CA ARG A 368 -11.29 3.54 -28.62
C ARG A 368 -12.33 4.24 -27.77
N ALA A 369 -13.61 4.00 -28.04
CA ALA A 369 -14.70 4.55 -27.25
C ALA A 369 -14.64 4.11 -25.78
N ARG A 370 -14.33 2.84 -25.52
CA ARG A 370 -14.16 2.32 -24.15
C ARG A 370 -12.97 2.94 -23.42
N ILE A 371 -11.84 3.12 -24.11
CA ILE A 371 -10.63 3.77 -23.55
C ILE A 371 -10.94 5.23 -23.18
N ALA A 372 -11.57 5.98 -24.07
CA ALA A 372 -11.97 7.36 -23.81
C ALA A 372 -12.96 7.46 -22.65
N ALA A 373 -13.96 6.56 -22.61
CA ALA A 373 -14.93 6.51 -21.52
C ALA A 373 -14.27 6.19 -20.17
N ALA A 374 -13.34 5.23 -20.13
CA ALA A 374 -12.58 4.89 -18.92
C ALA A 374 -11.78 6.09 -18.40
N GLY A 375 -11.11 6.84 -19.28
CA GLY A 375 -10.37 8.04 -18.90
C GLY A 375 -11.29 9.15 -18.35
N ALA A 376 -12.43 9.42 -19.01
CA ALA A 376 -13.38 10.44 -18.56
C ALA A 376 -14.04 10.08 -17.21
N ASP A 377 -14.45 8.83 -17.06
CA ASP A 377 -15.03 8.29 -15.83
C ASP A 377 -14.03 8.31 -14.66
N PHE A 378 -12.76 7.94 -14.90
CA PHE A 378 -11.74 8.04 -13.85
C PHE A 378 -11.37 9.47 -13.50
N ALA A 379 -11.33 10.39 -14.47
CA ALA A 379 -11.11 11.81 -14.19
C ALA A 379 -12.20 12.38 -13.27
N GLN A 380 -13.46 12.00 -13.49
CA GLN A 380 -14.55 12.34 -12.57
C GLN A 380 -14.36 11.67 -11.20
N TYR A 381 -14.02 10.38 -11.19
CA TYR A 381 -13.77 9.65 -9.94
C TYR A 381 -12.67 10.28 -9.08
N ALA A 382 -11.57 10.71 -9.70
CA ALA A 382 -10.49 11.43 -9.03
C ALA A 382 -10.95 12.79 -8.51
N ALA A 383 -11.75 13.54 -9.30
CA ALA A 383 -12.33 14.82 -8.88
C ALA A 383 -13.35 14.69 -7.74
N ASP A 384 -14.00 13.51 -7.63
CA ASP A 384 -14.90 13.16 -6.53
C ASP A 384 -14.14 12.71 -5.26
N ASN A 385 -12.82 12.87 -5.22
CA ASN A 385 -11.99 12.72 -4.04
C ASN A 385 -11.36 14.07 -3.66
N ALA A 386 -11.22 14.31 -2.36
CA ALA A 386 -10.57 15.48 -1.80
C ALA A 386 -9.33 15.06 -1.01
N THR A 387 -8.26 15.84 -1.14
CA THR A 387 -6.98 15.57 -0.50
C THR A 387 -6.45 16.81 0.22
N THR A 388 -5.62 16.62 1.23
CA THR A 388 -4.86 17.71 1.85
C THR A 388 -3.59 17.20 2.53
N ALA A 389 -2.58 18.05 2.65
CA ALA A 389 -1.35 17.76 3.37
C ALA A 389 -1.31 18.49 4.71
N VAL A 390 -0.89 17.80 5.76
CA VAL A 390 -0.63 18.37 7.08
C VAL A 390 0.81 18.08 7.47
N SER A 391 1.53 19.10 7.93
CA SER A 391 2.91 18.97 8.37
C SER A 391 3.13 19.65 9.71
N PHE A 392 3.96 19.03 10.54
CA PHE A 392 4.48 19.53 11.81
C PHE A 392 6.01 19.49 11.74
N ASP A 393 6.61 20.63 11.48
CA ASP A 393 8.08 20.76 11.38
C ASP A 393 8.77 20.85 12.75
N ASP A 394 7.99 21.06 13.82
CA ASP A 394 8.44 21.20 15.21
C ASP A 394 8.07 19.99 16.09
N PHE A 395 7.44 18.98 15.50
CA PHE A 395 7.03 17.76 16.19
C PHE A 395 7.44 16.50 15.43
N GLY A 396 8.15 15.62 16.12
CA GLY A 396 8.56 14.32 15.61
C GLY A 396 8.71 13.29 16.72
N THR A 397 9.28 12.12 16.39
CA THR A 397 9.45 11.02 17.36
C THR A 397 10.31 11.42 18.56
N ASP A 398 11.27 12.33 18.39
CA ASP A 398 12.13 12.76 19.49
C ASP A 398 11.36 13.61 20.49
N ARG A 399 10.46 14.49 20.00
CA ARG A 399 9.57 15.28 20.86
C ARG A 399 8.60 14.38 21.62
N ALA A 400 7.96 13.42 20.95
CA ALA A 400 7.06 12.48 21.60
C ALA A 400 7.77 11.65 22.69
N LYS A 401 8.99 11.15 22.42
CA LYS A 401 9.80 10.44 23.41
C LYS A 401 10.18 11.33 24.59
N ALA A 402 10.53 12.59 24.35
CA ALA A 402 10.83 13.56 25.41
C ALA A 402 9.61 13.86 26.31
N LEU A 403 8.39 13.75 25.76
CA LEU A 403 7.13 13.83 26.50
C LEU A 403 6.77 12.53 27.24
N GLY A 404 7.59 11.48 27.12
CA GLY A 404 7.38 10.20 27.81
C GLY A 404 6.27 9.33 27.23
N ILE A 405 5.96 9.48 25.94
CA ILE A 405 4.89 8.74 25.25
C ILE A 405 5.41 8.07 23.97
N SER A 406 4.83 6.93 23.60
CA SER A 406 5.10 6.31 22.30
C SER A 406 4.72 7.27 21.17
N PRO A 407 5.59 7.53 20.18
CA PRO A 407 5.27 8.42 19.06
C PRO A 407 4.03 7.99 18.27
N ASP A 408 3.89 6.68 18.07
CA ASP A 408 2.76 6.07 17.37
C ASP A 408 1.44 6.26 18.15
N ALA A 409 1.47 5.99 19.46
CA ALA A 409 0.31 6.22 20.32
C ALA A 409 -0.06 7.70 20.40
N PHE A 410 0.92 8.61 20.48
CA PHE A 410 0.67 10.05 20.48
C PHE A 410 -0.09 10.48 19.21
N ALA A 411 0.37 10.01 18.04
CA ALA A 411 -0.29 10.30 16.77
C ALA A 411 -1.74 9.81 16.78
N GLN A 412 -1.96 8.55 17.16
CA GLN A 412 -3.28 7.93 17.16
C GLN A 412 -4.23 8.61 18.15
N LEU A 413 -3.79 8.95 19.36
CA LEU A 413 -4.59 9.72 20.32
C LEU A 413 -5.00 11.09 19.73
N CYS A 414 -4.08 11.81 19.09
CA CYS A 414 -4.38 13.08 18.45
C CYS A 414 -5.40 12.93 17.31
N TYR A 415 -5.30 11.84 16.53
CA TYR A 415 -6.30 11.53 15.49
C TYR A 415 -7.67 11.29 16.09
N GLN A 416 -7.79 10.52 17.16
CA GLN A 416 -9.09 10.26 17.79
C GLN A 416 -9.72 11.55 18.35
N LEU A 417 -8.93 12.40 19.01
CA LEU A 417 -9.42 13.69 19.51
C LEU A 417 -9.86 14.63 18.36
N ALA A 418 -9.06 14.72 17.29
CA ALA A 418 -9.41 15.52 16.12
C ALA A 418 -10.65 14.97 15.38
N HIS A 419 -10.81 13.65 15.37
CA HIS A 419 -11.95 12.99 14.77
C HIS A 419 -13.26 13.27 15.54
N GLN A 420 -13.23 13.16 16.87
CA GLN A 420 -14.38 13.53 17.71
C GLN A 420 -14.81 14.97 17.45
N ARG A 421 -13.86 15.91 17.39
CA ARG A 421 -14.16 17.34 17.20
C ARG A 421 -14.68 17.66 15.80
N SER A 422 -14.20 16.97 14.77
CA SER A 422 -14.63 17.18 13.38
C SER A 422 -15.95 16.48 13.04
N LYS A 423 -16.15 15.23 13.48
CA LYS A 423 -17.34 14.44 13.11
C LYS A 423 -18.39 14.31 14.21
N GLY A 424 -18.09 14.74 15.43
CA GLY A 424 -18.97 14.64 16.60
C GLY A 424 -19.09 13.22 17.15
N LEU A 425 -18.28 12.27 16.67
CA LEU A 425 -18.28 10.87 17.09
C LEU A 425 -16.88 10.26 17.00
N ILE A 426 -16.67 9.17 17.73
CA ILE A 426 -15.54 8.25 17.54
C ILE A 426 -16.04 7.05 16.75
N GLY A 427 -15.48 6.86 15.56
CA GLY A 427 -15.82 5.75 14.67
C GLY A 427 -14.74 4.69 14.60
N ALA A 428 -15.07 3.57 13.94
CA ALA A 428 -14.11 2.50 13.67
C ALA A 428 -12.82 3.07 13.03
N THR A 429 -11.68 2.74 13.63
CA THR A 429 -10.38 3.18 13.17
C THR A 429 -9.48 1.97 12.94
N TYR A 430 -8.92 1.89 11.74
CA TYR A 430 -7.95 0.89 11.32
C TYR A 430 -6.53 1.44 11.38
N GLU A 431 -5.59 0.64 11.87
CA GLU A 431 -4.15 0.84 11.69
C GLU A 431 -3.49 -0.44 11.15
N SER A 432 -2.64 -0.30 10.14
CA SER A 432 -1.89 -1.43 9.58
C SER A 432 -0.66 -1.76 10.44
N ILE A 433 -0.55 -3.00 10.90
CA ILE A 433 0.62 -3.50 11.65
C ILE A 433 1.36 -4.55 10.82
N ALA A 434 2.61 -4.31 10.45
CA ALA A 434 3.40 -5.29 9.70
C ALA A 434 3.69 -6.56 10.53
N THR A 435 3.62 -7.73 9.89
CA THR A 435 3.86 -9.04 10.50
C THR A 435 5.00 -9.82 9.82
N ARG A 436 5.91 -9.12 9.11
CA ARG A 436 7.04 -9.70 8.38
C ARG A 436 8.01 -10.55 9.23
N GLN A 437 7.93 -10.46 10.55
CA GLN A 437 8.66 -11.33 11.46
C GLN A 437 8.19 -12.80 11.41
N TYR A 438 7.10 -13.09 10.70
CA TYR A 438 6.60 -14.43 10.38
C TYR A 438 6.85 -14.79 8.92
N ARG A 439 6.97 -16.08 8.64
CA ARG A 439 6.96 -16.63 7.28
C ARG A 439 5.61 -16.36 6.61
N GLY A 440 5.63 -15.84 5.39
CA GLY A 440 4.42 -15.43 4.68
C GLY A 440 3.67 -14.27 5.37
N GLY A 441 4.28 -13.61 6.37
CA GLY A 441 3.69 -12.49 7.08
C GLY A 441 3.49 -11.28 6.16
N ARG A 442 2.30 -10.70 6.22
CA ARG A 442 1.92 -9.46 5.53
C ARG A 442 1.66 -8.37 6.58
N THR A 443 0.40 -8.12 6.88
CA THR A 443 -0.07 -7.13 7.84
C THR A 443 -1.12 -7.71 8.76
N GLU A 444 -1.38 -7.05 9.88
CA GLU A 444 -2.53 -7.25 10.76
C GLU A 444 -3.41 -6.02 10.83
N ALA A 445 -4.70 -6.24 11.12
CA ALA A 445 -5.72 -5.20 11.20
C ALA A 445 -5.91 -4.72 12.64
N MET A 446 -5.16 -3.70 13.06
CA MET A 446 -5.34 -3.13 14.38
C MET A 446 -6.60 -2.26 14.45
N ARG A 447 -7.50 -2.58 15.37
CA ARG A 447 -8.65 -1.74 15.73
C ARG A 447 -8.25 -0.82 16.87
N VAL A 448 -8.05 0.46 16.54
CA VAL A 448 -7.44 1.47 17.43
C VAL A 448 -8.35 1.86 18.59
N VAL A 449 -9.67 1.89 18.38
CA VAL A 449 -10.62 2.34 19.40
C VAL A 449 -10.71 1.31 20.53
N THR A 450 -10.22 1.68 21.71
CA THR A 450 -10.34 0.93 22.96
C THR A 450 -11.22 1.70 23.95
N PRO A 451 -11.69 1.08 25.06
CA PRO A 451 -12.38 1.83 26.12
C PRO A 451 -11.55 3.02 26.63
N GLU A 452 -10.24 2.84 26.78
CA GLU A 452 -9.33 3.89 27.26
C GLU A 452 -9.23 5.07 26.28
N ILE A 453 -9.31 4.82 24.97
CA ILE A 453 -9.39 5.89 23.96
C ILE A 453 -10.66 6.72 24.13
N LEU A 454 -11.81 6.08 24.39
CA LEU A 454 -13.07 6.78 24.65
C LEU A 454 -13.00 7.61 25.93
N GLU A 455 -12.45 7.05 27.00
CA GLU A 455 -12.24 7.75 28.26
C GLU A 455 -11.29 8.95 28.10
N PHE A 456 -10.20 8.77 27.35
CA PHE A 456 -9.28 9.85 27.02
C PHE A 456 -9.96 11.00 26.26
N VAL A 457 -10.69 10.68 25.19
CA VAL A 457 -11.40 11.70 24.41
C VAL A 457 -12.44 12.41 25.27
N ALA A 458 -13.21 11.66 26.07
CA ALA A 458 -14.19 12.24 26.99
C ALA A 458 -13.55 13.18 28.02
N ALA A 459 -12.41 12.80 28.61
CA ALA A 459 -11.68 13.64 29.57
C ALA A 459 -11.12 14.92 28.94
N MET A 460 -10.69 14.86 27.68
CA MET A 460 -10.19 16.03 26.95
C MET A 460 -11.31 17.01 26.59
N GLU A 461 -12.51 16.51 26.32
CA GLU A 461 -13.68 17.34 25.99
C GLU A 461 -14.45 17.85 27.23
N ASP A 462 -14.24 17.26 28.41
CA ASP A 462 -14.88 17.70 29.65
C ASP A 462 -14.24 18.99 30.20
N PRO A 463 -14.96 20.12 30.25
CA PRO A 463 -14.45 21.37 30.81
C PRO A 463 -14.19 21.31 32.33
N ALA A 464 -14.78 20.35 33.05
CA ALA A 464 -14.58 20.14 34.48
C ALA A 464 -13.37 19.24 34.81
N ALA A 465 -12.87 18.47 33.84
CA ALA A 465 -11.72 17.59 34.05
C ALA A 465 -10.43 18.42 34.25
N ASP A 466 -9.71 18.12 35.33
CA ASP A 466 -8.43 18.76 35.60
C ASP A 466 -7.30 18.18 34.73
N ARG A 467 -6.14 18.85 34.77
CA ARG A 467 -4.95 18.44 34.02
C ARG A 467 -4.46 17.05 34.40
N ALA A 468 -4.59 16.64 35.67
CA ALA A 468 -4.11 15.35 36.14
C ALA A 468 -5.00 14.21 35.60
N THR A 469 -6.32 14.38 35.63
CA THR A 469 -7.30 13.46 35.04
C THR A 469 -7.05 13.28 33.55
N ARG A 470 -6.92 14.37 32.78
CA ARG A 470 -6.63 14.33 31.33
C ARG A 470 -5.32 13.60 31.04
N ARG A 471 -4.27 13.89 31.81
CA ARG A 471 -2.95 13.26 31.66
C ARG A 471 -3.01 11.76 31.95
N ALA A 472 -3.69 11.37 33.02
CA ALA A 472 -3.85 9.96 33.38
C ALA A 472 -4.62 9.18 32.30
N ALA A 473 -5.71 9.75 31.77
CA ALA A 473 -6.47 9.14 30.68
C ALA A 473 -5.63 9.02 29.40
N ALA A 474 -4.86 10.05 29.03
CA ALA A 474 -3.94 10.00 27.90
C ALA A 474 -2.87 8.90 28.05
N GLN A 475 -2.31 8.73 29.25
CA GLN A 475 -1.33 7.68 29.53
C GLN A 475 -1.94 6.28 29.46
N ALA A 476 -3.15 6.09 29.97
CA ALA A 476 -3.89 4.83 29.90
C ALA A 476 -4.21 4.45 28.45
N ALA A 477 -4.74 5.39 27.67
CA ALA A 477 -5.03 5.20 26.24
C ALA A 477 -3.77 4.86 25.44
N ALA A 478 -2.66 5.56 25.70
CA ALA A 478 -1.40 5.28 25.04
C ALA A 478 -0.83 3.89 25.39
N ALA A 479 -0.95 3.46 26.65
CA ALA A 479 -0.55 2.12 27.07
C ALA A 479 -1.41 1.04 26.42
N ALA A 480 -2.73 1.24 26.35
CA ALA A 480 -3.67 0.33 25.68
C ALA A 480 -3.36 0.20 24.18
N HIS A 481 -3.05 1.33 23.51
CA HIS A 481 -2.63 1.35 22.11
C HIS A 481 -1.37 0.51 21.88
N VAL A 482 -0.32 0.73 22.68
CA VAL A 482 0.93 -0.04 22.58
C VAL A 482 0.69 -1.53 22.83
N ALA A 483 -0.11 -1.88 23.83
CA ALA A 483 -0.45 -3.27 24.11
C ALA A 483 -1.18 -3.93 22.94
N ARG A 484 -2.11 -3.22 22.29
CA ARG A 484 -2.86 -3.72 21.13
C ARG A 484 -2.01 -3.86 19.88
N ALA A 485 -1.08 -2.93 19.63
CA ALA A 485 -0.09 -3.07 18.57
C ALA A 485 0.78 -4.33 18.77
N GLN A 486 1.20 -4.60 20.01
CA GLN A 486 1.95 -5.82 20.34
C GLN A 486 1.09 -7.09 20.17
N GLN A 487 -0.21 -7.06 20.47
CA GLN A 487 -1.13 -8.17 20.17
C GLN A 487 -1.17 -8.47 18.67
N CYS A 488 -1.28 -7.43 17.83
CA CYS A 488 -1.24 -7.57 16.36
C CYS A 488 0.11 -8.13 15.89
N GLN A 489 1.23 -7.66 16.45
CA GLN A 489 2.57 -8.19 16.13
C GLN A 489 2.75 -9.66 16.53
N ARG A 490 1.94 -10.18 17.45
CA ARG A 490 1.91 -11.60 17.82
C ARG A 490 0.93 -12.43 17.00
N GLY A 491 0.24 -11.83 16.01
CA GLY A 491 -0.79 -12.50 15.20
C GLY A 491 -2.06 -12.80 15.98
N GLU A 492 -2.39 -11.99 16.99
CA GLU A 492 -3.55 -12.21 17.86
C GLU A 492 -4.79 -11.38 17.46
N ALA A 493 -4.77 -10.65 16.34
CA ALA A 493 -5.96 -9.91 15.93
C ALA A 493 -7.01 -10.89 15.36
N PRO A 494 -8.29 -10.74 15.73
CA PRO A 494 -9.29 -11.75 15.41
C PRO A 494 -9.79 -11.67 13.97
N GLU A 495 -9.68 -10.50 13.33
CA GLU A 495 -10.41 -10.19 12.11
C GLU A 495 -10.02 -11.09 10.93
N GLN A 496 -8.71 -11.28 10.68
CA GLN A 496 -8.28 -12.08 9.54
C GLN A 496 -8.68 -13.55 9.68
N HIS A 497 -8.59 -14.09 10.88
CA HIS A 497 -8.99 -15.48 11.14
C HIS A 497 -10.49 -15.65 10.89
N LEU A 498 -11.33 -14.81 11.51
CA LEU A 498 -12.78 -14.89 11.35
C LEU A 498 -13.19 -14.60 9.90
N TRP A 499 -12.49 -13.70 9.21
CA TRP A 499 -12.78 -13.42 7.80
C TRP A 499 -12.37 -14.58 6.89
N GLU A 500 -11.26 -15.25 7.17
CA GLU A 500 -10.84 -16.41 6.40
C GLU A 500 -11.85 -17.56 6.49
N LEU A 501 -12.52 -17.75 7.63
CA LEU A 501 -13.63 -18.71 7.72
C LEU A 501 -14.78 -18.38 6.75
N GLN A 502 -15.11 -17.09 6.61
CA GLN A 502 -16.09 -16.64 5.61
C GLN A 502 -15.65 -16.98 4.19
N TRP A 503 -14.36 -16.78 3.89
CA TRP A 503 -13.82 -17.07 2.58
C TRP A 503 -13.75 -18.58 2.30
N ILE A 504 -13.35 -19.40 3.26
CA ILE A 504 -13.39 -20.87 3.12
C ILE A 504 -14.82 -21.31 2.85
N GLN A 505 -15.82 -20.76 3.54
CA GLN A 505 -17.22 -21.06 3.26
C GLN A 505 -17.60 -20.73 1.81
N ARG A 506 -17.19 -19.57 1.30
CA ARG A 506 -17.46 -19.17 -0.09
C ARG A 506 -16.73 -20.05 -1.11
N ARG A 507 -15.48 -20.43 -0.84
CA ARG A 507 -14.64 -21.21 -1.76
C ARG A 507 -15.02 -22.69 -1.76
N ARG A 508 -15.29 -23.27 -0.59
CA ARG A 508 -15.41 -24.73 -0.37
C ARG A 508 -16.58 -25.16 0.52
N GLY A 509 -17.47 -24.25 0.94
CA GLY A 509 -18.55 -24.56 1.88
C GLY A 509 -19.46 -25.69 1.42
N ALA A 510 -19.77 -25.77 0.12
CA ALA A 510 -20.56 -26.88 -0.45
C ALA A 510 -19.84 -28.24 -0.36
N GLU A 511 -18.54 -28.27 -0.63
CA GLU A 511 -17.71 -29.48 -0.54
C GLU A 511 -17.57 -29.97 0.90
N LEU A 512 -17.49 -29.02 1.84
CA LEU A 512 -17.31 -29.29 3.27
C LEU A 512 -18.64 -29.55 4.01
N GLY A 513 -19.79 -29.37 3.36
CA GLY A 513 -21.09 -29.41 4.02
C GLY A 513 -21.34 -28.24 5.00
N ALA A 514 -20.57 -27.16 4.88
CA ALA A 514 -20.62 -25.99 5.74
C ALA A 514 -21.29 -24.80 5.04
N THR A 515 -22.52 -24.98 4.53
CA THR A 515 -23.26 -23.96 3.76
C THR A 515 -24.28 -23.17 4.59
N GLU A 516 -24.49 -23.57 5.85
CA GLU A 516 -25.37 -22.85 6.75
C GLU A 516 -24.91 -21.38 6.89
N PRO A 517 -25.81 -20.39 6.74
CA PRO A 517 -25.47 -18.99 6.97
C PRO A 517 -24.91 -18.78 8.38
N MET A 518 -23.92 -17.91 8.51
CA MET A 518 -23.35 -17.51 9.80
C MET A 518 -23.78 -16.07 10.11
N PRO A 519 -24.82 -15.85 10.95
CA PRO A 519 -25.34 -14.52 11.30
C PRO A 519 -24.28 -13.55 11.85
N PHE A 520 -23.17 -14.09 12.38
CA PHE A 520 -22.00 -13.33 12.78
C PHE A 520 -21.57 -12.26 11.75
N TYR A 521 -21.55 -12.59 10.46
CA TYR A 521 -21.10 -11.65 9.42
C TYR A 521 -22.11 -10.54 9.10
N ASP A 522 -23.33 -10.65 9.61
CA ASP A 522 -24.36 -9.61 9.51
C ASP A 522 -24.56 -8.88 10.84
N SER A 523 -23.83 -9.26 11.90
CA SER A 523 -23.93 -8.63 13.21
C SER A 523 -23.42 -7.19 13.20
N PRO A 524 -23.97 -6.32 14.07
CA PRO A 524 -23.49 -4.94 14.21
C PRO A 524 -21.99 -4.85 14.47
N GLY A 525 -21.44 -5.70 15.34
CA GLY A 525 -20.01 -5.75 15.62
C GLY A 525 -19.16 -5.98 14.37
N TRP A 526 -19.57 -6.88 13.47
CA TRP A 526 -18.79 -7.21 12.29
C TRP A 526 -18.86 -6.10 11.23
N GLN A 527 -20.04 -5.52 11.05
CA GLN A 527 -20.27 -4.45 10.09
C GLN A 527 -19.63 -3.13 10.53
N ILE A 528 -19.87 -2.71 11.78
CA ILE A 528 -19.37 -1.44 12.32
C ILE A 528 -17.85 -1.46 12.44
N ALA A 529 -17.26 -2.53 12.98
CA ALA A 529 -15.82 -2.59 13.18
C ALA A 529 -15.04 -2.51 11.86
N ARG A 530 -15.65 -2.88 10.73
CA ARG A 530 -15.02 -2.92 9.40
C ARG A 530 -15.44 -1.77 8.48
N ASP A 531 -16.28 -0.86 8.96
CA ASP A 531 -16.70 0.33 8.24
C ASP A 531 -15.99 1.56 8.78
N ASP A 532 -14.71 1.67 8.41
CA ASP A 532 -13.75 2.63 8.94
C ASP A 532 -14.19 4.08 8.71
N TYR A 533 -14.08 4.88 9.77
CA TYR A 533 -14.08 6.34 9.71
C TYR A 533 -12.67 6.91 9.52
N LEU A 534 -11.66 6.22 10.04
CA LEU A 534 -10.25 6.52 9.83
C LEU A 534 -9.53 5.25 9.41
N SER A 535 -8.76 5.33 8.32
CA SER A 535 -7.82 4.28 7.93
C SER A 535 -6.42 4.86 7.99
N THR A 536 -5.57 4.30 8.84
CA THR A 536 -4.28 4.90 9.18
C THR A 536 -3.12 3.97 8.86
N SER A 537 -2.01 4.52 8.38
CA SER A 537 -0.81 3.74 8.12
C SER A 537 0.44 4.61 8.19
N SER A 538 1.49 4.09 8.83
CA SER A 538 2.79 4.75 8.95
C SER A 538 3.80 4.20 7.96
N ALA A 539 4.60 5.10 7.40
CA ALA A 539 5.70 4.75 6.50
C ALA A 539 6.98 5.54 6.83
N PRO A 540 7.64 5.29 7.98
CA PRO A 540 8.79 6.07 8.41
C PRO A 540 10.02 5.78 7.54
N SER A 541 10.45 6.75 6.74
CA SER A 541 11.76 6.76 6.06
C SER A 541 12.31 8.18 5.96
N VAL A 542 13.63 8.31 6.19
CA VAL A 542 14.34 9.58 6.05
C VAL A 542 14.48 10.04 4.60
N ASN A 543 14.26 9.16 3.62
CA ASN A 543 14.34 9.46 2.19
C ASN A 543 12.97 9.80 1.56
N ILE A 544 11.89 9.59 2.31
CA ILE A 544 10.53 9.85 1.88
C ILE A 544 10.02 11.13 2.54
N GLN A 545 9.36 11.99 1.77
CA GLN A 545 8.75 13.22 2.27
C GLN A 545 7.29 12.98 2.66
N TYR A 546 6.52 12.34 1.77
CA TYR A 546 5.11 11.99 1.97
C TYR A 546 4.84 10.56 1.50
N PHE A 547 3.87 9.93 2.13
CA PHE A 547 3.25 8.66 1.76
C PHE A 547 1.76 8.91 1.66
N GLY A 548 1.05 8.26 0.72
CA GLY A 548 -0.39 8.41 0.61
C GLY A 548 -1.09 7.23 -0.05
N PHE A 549 -2.37 7.11 0.27
CA PHE A 549 -3.35 6.17 -0.30
C PHE A 549 -4.74 6.83 -0.25
N GLY A 550 -5.68 6.39 -1.08
CA GLY A 550 -7.06 6.89 -1.06
C GLY A 550 -7.89 6.39 0.13
N CYS A 551 -9.13 6.84 0.24
CA CYS A 551 -10.02 6.40 1.32
C CYS A 551 -10.55 4.97 1.11
N THR A 552 -10.84 4.26 2.20
CA THR A 552 -11.32 2.86 2.17
C THR A 552 -12.84 2.71 2.20
N SER A 553 -13.59 3.80 2.44
CA SER A 553 -15.06 3.83 2.51
C SER A 553 -15.60 5.23 2.19
N ALA A 554 -16.90 5.34 1.97
CA ALA A 554 -17.59 6.61 1.64
C ALA A 554 -17.51 7.68 2.75
N LYS A 555 -17.15 7.29 3.98
CA LYS A 555 -17.04 8.17 5.16
C LYS A 555 -15.63 8.24 5.74
N CYS A 556 -14.69 7.48 5.17
CA CYS A 556 -13.34 7.32 5.70
C CYS A 556 -12.45 8.51 5.35
N ILE A 557 -11.63 8.93 6.31
CA ILE A 557 -10.42 9.72 6.04
C ILE A 557 -9.25 8.74 6.04
N GLY A 558 -8.60 8.59 4.89
CA GLY A 558 -7.29 7.94 4.79
C GLY A 558 -6.24 8.86 5.40
N VAL A 559 -5.52 8.38 6.40
CA VAL A 559 -4.47 9.10 7.14
C VAL A 559 -3.15 8.38 6.94
N ALA A 560 -2.45 8.74 5.87
CA ALA A 560 -1.12 8.25 5.58
C ALA A 560 -0.09 9.17 6.22
N TYR A 561 0.86 8.64 6.99
CA TYR A 561 1.80 9.50 7.71
C TYR A 561 3.24 9.01 7.73
N VAL A 562 4.16 9.97 7.68
CA VAL A 562 5.60 9.80 7.81
C VAL A 562 6.03 10.54 9.08
N LEU A 563 6.24 9.77 10.16
CA LEU A 563 6.65 10.30 11.46
C LEU A 563 8.14 10.00 11.68
N LEU A 564 8.96 11.05 11.71
CA LEU A 564 10.42 11.01 11.80
C LEU A 564 10.90 11.72 13.07
N PRO A 565 12.18 11.62 13.45
CA PRO A 565 12.71 12.25 14.66
C PRO A 565 12.38 13.74 14.79
N ASP A 566 12.50 14.47 13.69
CA ASP A 566 12.45 15.93 13.58
C ASP A 566 11.13 16.48 13.03
N ARG A 567 10.29 15.65 12.41
CA ARG A 567 9.09 16.11 11.69
C ARG A 567 8.00 15.06 11.59
N TRP A 568 6.79 15.50 11.27
CA TRP A 568 5.65 14.65 11.02
C TRP A 568 4.81 15.18 9.86
N ASN A 569 4.73 14.38 8.79
CA ASN A 569 3.98 14.70 7.58
C ASN A 569 2.82 13.73 7.43
N LEU A 570 1.67 14.25 6.99
CA LEU A 570 0.46 13.49 6.75
C LEU A 570 -0.13 13.89 5.40
N TYR A 571 -0.55 12.88 4.65
CA TYR A 571 -1.41 13.03 3.49
C TYR A 571 -2.79 12.48 3.86
N LEU A 572 -3.80 13.32 3.71
CA LEU A 572 -5.18 13.00 4.02
C LEU A 572 -5.97 12.88 2.72
N ALA A 573 -6.81 11.84 2.60
CA ALA A 573 -7.70 11.64 1.46
C ALA A 573 -9.09 11.19 1.90
N THR A 574 -10.13 11.70 1.27
CA THR A 574 -11.53 11.35 1.55
C THR A 574 -12.42 11.58 0.32
N PRO A 575 -13.61 10.99 0.23
CA PRO A 575 -14.56 11.35 -0.83
C PRO A 575 -15.01 12.80 -0.70
N ALA A 576 -15.18 13.50 -1.83
CA ALA A 576 -15.58 14.91 -1.88
C ALA A 576 -16.82 15.24 -1.03
N PRO A 577 -17.88 14.40 -0.94
CA PRO A 577 -19.04 14.68 -0.09
C PRO A 577 -18.76 14.87 1.41
N VAL A 578 -17.60 14.40 1.90
CA VAL A 578 -17.19 14.52 3.31
C VAL A 578 -15.87 15.31 3.48
N ALA A 579 -15.44 16.03 2.43
CA ALA A 579 -14.20 16.81 2.42
C ALA A 579 -14.12 17.86 3.56
N ASP A 580 -15.22 18.56 3.82
CA ASP A 580 -15.28 19.57 4.90
C ASP A 580 -14.88 18.97 6.25
N ARG A 581 -15.30 17.72 6.53
CA ARG A 581 -14.95 17.01 7.77
C ARG A 581 -13.47 16.65 7.84
N MET A 582 -12.83 16.38 6.71
CA MET A 582 -11.39 16.16 6.65
C MET A 582 -10.60 17.46 6.88
N HIS A 583 -11.07 18.58 6.33
CA HIS A 583 -10.44 19.88 6.58
C HIS A 583 -10.60 20.33 8.04
N GLU A 584 -11.78 20.13 8.63
CA GLU A 584 -12.01 20.28 10.08
C GLU A 584 -11.11 19.36 10.90
N PHE A 585 -10.98 18.09 10.51
CA PHE A 585 -10.06 17.14 11.15
C PHE A 585 -8.62 17.65 11.11
N ALA A 586 -8.14 18.15 9.96
CA ALA A 586 -6.79 18.69 9.82
C ALA A 586 -6.56 19.91 10.74
N ALA A 587 -7.55 20.80 10.86
CA ALA A 587 -7.49 21.94 11.77
C ALA A 587 -7.46 21.49 13.24
N HIS A 588 -8.37 20.61 13.63
CA HIS A 588 -8.42 20.07 14.99
C HIS A 588 -7.22 19.22 15.35
N LEU A 589 -6.58 18.56 14.38
CA LEU A 589 -5.35 17.81 14.60
C LEU A 589 -4.22 18.74 15.05
N ARG A 590 -4.09 19.93 14.46
CA ARG A 590 -3.09 20.91 14.90
C ARG A 590 -3.33 21.36 16.35
N THR A 591 -4.58 21.60 16.70
CA THR A 591 -4.98 21.92 18.07
C THR A 591 -4.70 20.76 19.03
N ALA A 592 -5.08 19.53 18.66
CA ALA A 592 -4.87 18.34 19.47
C ALA A 592 -3.39 18.07 19.76
N VAL A 593 -2.51 18.25 18.76
CA VAL A 593 -1.06 18.09 18.92
C VAL A 593 -0.49 19.12 19.89
N ALA A 594 -0.93 20.38 19.81
CA ALA A 594 -0.52 21.43 20.73
C ALA A 594 -1.00 21.15 22.17
N GLU A 595 -2.28 20.85 22.35
CA GLU A 595 -2.89 20.52 23.64
C GLU A 595 -2.23 19.30 24.29
N MET A 596 -2.01 18.23 23.53
CA MET A 596 -1.34 17.02 24.02
C MET A 596 0.12 17.27 24.40
N SER A 597 0.83 18.09 23.61
CA SER A 597 2.19 18.49 23.92
C SER A 597 2.27 19.28 25.23
N GLU A 598 1.34 20.22 25.43
CA GLU A 598 1.25 20.98 26.67
C GLU A 598 0.86 20.10 27.85
N LEU A 599 -0.13 19.21 27.70
CA LEU A 599 -0.60 18.29 28.73
C LEU A 599 0.51 17.37 29.26
N LEU A 600 1.34 16.85 28.35
CA LEU A 600 2.38 15.89 28.66
C LEU A 600 3.70 16.53 29.10
N ALA A 601 3.93 17.81 28.77
CA ALA A 601 5.09 18.54 29.25
C ALA A 601 5.15 18.50 30.79
N THR A 602 6.35 18.26 31.33
CA THR A 602 6.64 18.47 32.76
C THR A 602 6.62 19.97 33.03
N THR A 603 5.70 20.43 33.87
CA THR A 603 5.79 21.76 34.51
C THR A 603 6.99 21.84 35.42
#